data_AF-A0A918JWS4-F1
#
_entry.id   AF-A0A918JWS4-F1
#
_cell.length_a   1.000
_cell.length_b   1.000
_cell.length_c   1.000
_cell.angle_alpha   90.00
_cell.angle_beta   90.00
_cell.angle_gamma   90.00
#
_symmetry.space_group_name_H-M   'P 1'
#
loop_
_entity.id
_entity.type
_entity.pdbx_description
1 polymer ?
#
loop_
_entity_poly.entity_id
_entity_poly.type
_entity_poly.pdbx_seq_one_letter_code
_entity_poly.pdbx_strand_id
1 'polypeptide(L)' 'MKGVISKDHVRMHLEYRPSQNVSNLVKKLKGRSSRKLQQEFSELERKYWGRHFGA' A
#
# COMPACT_ATOMS: atom_id res chain seq x y z
N MET A 1 -12.21 -12.97 3.95
CA MET A 1 -10.90 -12.31 3.74
C MET A 1 -10.31 -11.87 5.07
N LYS A 2 -9.13 -12.36 5.45
CA LYS A 2 -8.40 -11.89 6.64
C LYS A 2 -7.10 -11.22 6.17
N GLY A 3 -6.99 -9.91 6.39
CA GLY A 3 -5.74 -9.18 6.26
C GLY A 3 -5.06 -9.09 7.62
N VAL A 4 -3.72 -9.22 7.66
CA VAL A 4 -2.92 -9.02 8.88
C VAL A 4 -2.07 -7.77 8.68
N ILE A 5 -2.16 -6.85 9.64
CA ILE A 5 -1.34 -5.63 9.68
C ILE A 5 -0.38 -5.79 10.85
N SER A 6 0.91 -5.93 10.54
CA SER A 6 2.02 -5.91 11.51
C SER A 6 2.67 -4.52 11.54
N LYS A 7 3.50 -4.27 12.54
CA LYS A 7 4.21 -2.97 12.67
C LYS A 7 5.11 -2.66 11.47
N ASP A 8 5.62 -3.68 10.81
CA ASP A 8 6.64 -3.62 9.76
C ASP A 8 6.14 -4.10 8.39
N HIS A 9 5.05 -4.88 8.34
CA HIS A 9 4.53 -5.44 7.09
C HIS A 9 3.02 -5.67 7.10
N VAL A 10 2.42 -5.69 5.91
CA VAL A 10 0.99 -5.95 5.70
C VAL A 10 0.82 -7.20 4.82
N ARG A 11 0.02 -8.17 5.27
CA ARG A 11 -0.38 -9.35 4.48
C ARG A 11 -1.84 -9.25 4.10
N MET A 12 -2.13 -9.27 2.80
CA MET A 12 -3.49 -9.25 2.27
C MET A 12 -3.78 -10.53 1.51
N HIS A 13 -4.88 -11.20 1.85
CA HIS A 13 -5.43 -12.28 1.04
C HIS A 13 -6.45 -11.67 0.08
N LEU A 14 -6.17 -11.75 -1.22
CA LEU A 14 -6.98 -11.13 -2.27
C LEU A 14 -7.43 -12.18 -3.28
N GLU A 15 -8.73 -12.18 -3.57
CA GLU A 15 -9.27 -12.83 -4.76
C GLU A 15 -9.24 -11.82 -5.90
N TYR A 16 -8.70 -12.21 -7.05
CA TYR A 16 -8.57 -11.34 -8.21
C TYR A 16 -8.83 -12.13 -9.49
N ARG A 17 -9.19 -11.44 -10.58
CA ARG A 17 -9.45 -12.13 -11.86
C ARG A 17 -8.13 -12.58 -12.48
N PRO A 18 -8.04 -13.81 -13.02
CA PRO A 18 -6.82 -14.31 -13.68
C PRO A 18 -6.35 -13.44 -14.85
N SER A 19 -7.27 -12.73 -15.51
CA SER A 19 -6.96 -11.81 -16.61
C SER A 19 -6.26 -10.52 -16.17
N GLN A 20 -6.17 -10.26 -14.86
CA GLN A 20 -5.52 -9.06 -14.34
C GLN A 20 -4.06 -9.34 -14.01
N ASN A 21 -3.18 -8.47 -14.51
CA ASN A 21 -1.77 -8.52 -14.16
C ASN A 21 -1.56 -8.16 -12.68
N VAL A 22 -0.90 -9.07 -11.94
CA VAL A 22 -0.62 -8.94 -10.51
C VAL A 22 0.21 -7.69 -10.20
N SER A 23 1.25 -7.40 -10.98
CA SER A 23 2.12 -6.23 -10.78
C SER A 23 1.33 -4.93 -10.88
N ASN A 24 0.40 -4.83 -11.82
CA ASN A 24 -0.48 -3.67 -11.95
C ASN A 24 -1.46 -3.54 -10.77
N LEU A 25 -1.98 -4.67 -10.28
CA LEU A 25 -2.83 -4.69 -9.09
C LEU A 25 -2.07 -4.20 -7.85
N VAL A 26 -0.89 -4.76 -7.58
CA VAL A 26 -0.03 -4.39 -6.45
C VAL A 26 0.41 -2.92 -6.55
N LYS A 27 0.79 -2.45 -7.75
CA LYS A 27 1.16 -1.05 -7.98
C LYS A 27 0.02 -0.10 -7.63
N LYS A 28 -1.21 -0.42 -8.05
CA LYS A 28 -2.39 0.39 -7.71
C LYS A 28 -2.70 0.36 -6.21
N LEU A 29 -2.62 -0.82 -5.58
CA LEU A 29 -2.87 -0.98 -4.15
C LEU A 29 -1.86 -0.16 -3.32
N LYS A 30 -0.55 -0.39 -3.51
CA LYS A 30 0.52 0.35 -2.81
C LYS A 30 0.47 1.85 -3.09
N GLY A 31 0.25 2.25 -4.35
CA GLY A 31 0.22 3.67 -4.74
C GLY A 31 -0.96 4.43 -4.13
N ARG A 32 -2.17 3.84 -4.16
CA ARG A 32 -3.36 4.47 -3.58
C ARG A 32 -3.31 4.53 -2.06
N SER A 33 -2.86 3.45 -1.40
CA SER A 33 -2.73 3.44 0.06
C SER A 33 -1.66 4.42 0.53
N SER A 34 -0.48 4.45 -0.11
CA SER A 34 0.58 5.42 0.21
C SER A 34 0.10 6.86 0.08
N ARG A 35 -0.62 7.18 -1.02
CA ARG A 35 -1.16 8.54 -1.22
C ARG A 35 -2.16 8.92 -0.14
N LYS A 36 -3.09 8.03 0.21
CA LYS A 36 -4.07 8.29 1.28
C LYS A 36 -3.41 8.49 2.64
N LEU A 37 -2.47 7.60 3.01
CA LEU A 37 -1.75 7.70 4.28
C LEU A 37 -0.99 9.03 4.41
N GLN A 38 -0.38 9.52 3.33
CA GLN A 38 0.32 10.80 3.38
C GLN A 38 -0.62 12.01 3.41
N GLN A 39 -1.84 11.89 2.88
CA GLN A 39 -2.86 12.93 3.01
C GLN A 39 -3.45 12.96 4.43
N GLU A 40 -3.66 11.80 5.04
CA GLU A 40 -4.25 11.67 6.39
C GLU A 40 -3.23 11.98 7.50
N PHE A 41 -1.95 11.66 7.29
CA PHE A 41 -0.88 11.83 8.26
C PHE A 41 0.25 12.69 7.67
N SER A 42 0.11 14.01 7.79
CA SER A 42 1.09 14.99 7.30
C SER A 42 2.49 14.84 7.93
N GLU A 43 2.57 14.25 9.13
CA GLU A 43 3.84 13.88 9.77
C GLU A 43 4.63 12.84 8.97
N LEU A 44 3.95 11.96 8.23
CA LEU A 44 4.60 10.97 7.37
C LEU A 44 5.31 11.61 6.18
N GLU A 45 4.82 12.77 5.69
CA GLU A 45 5.52 13.52 4.64
C GLU A 45 6.89 14.02 5.10
N ARG A 46 7.00 14.40 6.39
CA ARG A 46 8.28 14.80 7.00
C ARG A 46 9.20 13.60 7.25
N LYS A 47 8.64 12.45 7.64
CA LYS A 47 9.40 11.24 7.97
C LYS A 47 9.92 10.50 6.75
N TYR A 48 9.18 10.49 5.65
CA TYR A 48 9.54 9.81 4.41
C TYR A 48 9.79 10.81 3.30
N TRP A 49 11.03 11.33 3.23
CA TRP A 49 11.46 12.23 2.17
C TRP A 49 11.22 11.58 0.80
N GLY A 50 10.42 12.21 -0.04
CA GLY A 50 10.06 11.67 -1.36
C GLY A 50 8.83 10.76 -1.40
N ARG A 51 8.03 10.67 -0.33
CA ARG A 51 6.71 9.98 -0.35
C ARG A 51 6.81 8.47 -0.61
N HIS A 52 7.97 7.86 -0.39
CA HIS A 52 8.23 6.43 -0.60
C HIS A 52 7.88 5.62 0.66
N PHE A 53 6.60 5.31 0.83
CA PHE A 53 6.11 4.49 1.95
C PHE A 53 6.23 2.97 1.71
N GLY A 54 6.35 2.55 0.45
CA GLY A 54 6.39 1.14 0.07
C GLY A 54 7.74 0.72 -0.53
N ALA A 55 8.61 0.16 0.31
CA ALA A 55 9.67 -0.76 -0.10
C ALA A 55 9.19 -2.17 0.25
#